data_AF-A0A1T4L1Z3-F1
#
_entry.id   AF-A0A1T4L1Z3-F1
#
_cell.length_a   1.000
_cell.length_b   1.000
_cell.length_c   1.000
_cell.angle_alpha   90.00
_cell.angle_beta   90.00
_cell.angle_gamma   90.00
#
_symmetry.space_group_name_H-M   'P 1'
#
loop_
_entity.id
_entity.type
_entity.pdbx_description
1 polymer ?
#
loop_
_entity_poly.entity_id
_entity_poly.type
_entity_poly.pdbx_seq_one_letter_code
_entity_poly.pdbx_strand_id
1 'polypeptide(L)'
;MKLIIKFTLCLMIILLMSQIAMAVNVDKTVKGKIVAVNSQQSIFLLENEEGVSQYQIGLDTKLLRNGRSVSLNALRPITAQDFQSALIKLNSQGNVTKVVTEYEVLPIEIIEVNEEESGLKIQVLNSNRLLNINFADEIDLMRNSQQVGFSSLQVGDQGLIILGLNNQIVKIKVKHYEY
;
A
#
# COMPACT_ATOMS: atom_id res chain seq x y z
N MET A 1 12.90 -25.33 -56.47
CA MET A 1 11.90 -25.77 -55.47
C MET A 1 12.39 -25.76 -54.02
N LYS A 2 13.44 -26.52 -53.67
CA LYS A 2 13.92 -26.62 -52.25
C LYS A 2 14.34 -25.28 -51.62
N LEU A 3 14.91 -24.36 -52.39
CA LEU A 3 15.34 -23.04 -51.90
C LEU A 3 14.15 -22.11 -51.59
N ILE A 4 13.13 -22.12 -52.44
CA ILE A 4 11.91 -21.32 -52.28
C ILE A 4 11.17 -21.77 -51.03
N ILE A 5 11.01 -23.08 -50.81
CA ILE A 5 10.36 -23.66 -49.62
C ILE A 5 11.08 -23.24 -48.33
N LYS A 6 12.42 -23.25 -48.31
CA LYS A 6 13.20 -22.79 -47.15
C LYS A 6 13.00 -21.31 -46.86
N PHE A 7 12.88 -20.49 -47.91
CA PHE A 7 12.66 -19.06 -47.78
C PHE A 7 11.24 -18.76 -47.26
N THR A 8 10.22 -19.45 -47.77
CA THR A 8 8.83 -19.30 -47.29
C THR A 8 8.70 -19.75 -45.83
N LEU A 9 9.36 -20.85 -45.46
CA LEU A 9 9.37 -21.33 -44.08
C LEU A 9 10.04 -20.32 -43.13
N CYS A 10 11.16 -19.73 -43.55
CA CYS A 10 11.86 -18.71 -42.77
C CYS A 10 11.00 -17.46 -42.57
N LEU A 11 10.35 -16.97 -43.63
CA LEU A 11 9.45 -15.81 -43.56
C LEU A 11 8.27 -16.07 -42.60
N MET A 12 7.71 -17.28 -42.64
CA MET A 12 6.60 -17.68 -41.79
C MET A 12 7.00 -17.76 -40.31
N ILE A 13 8.21 -18.24 -40.01
CA ILE A 13 8.77 -18.26 -38.65
C ILE A 13 8.98 -16.84 -38.11
N ILE A 14 9.48 -15.91 -38.93
CA ILE A 14 9.68 -14.51 -38.54
C ILE A 14 8.33 -13.82 -38.25
N LEU A 15 7.30 -14.10 -39.06
CA LEU A 15 5.93 -13.61 -38.83
C LEU A 15 5.29 -14.18 -37.57
N LEU A 16 5.56 -15.44 -37.21
CA LEU A 16 5.10 -16.04 -35.96
C LEU A 16 5.82 -15.43 -34.74
N MET A 17 7.12 -15.17 -34.85
CA MET A 17 7.92 -14.56 -33.78
C MET A 17 7.49 -13.13 -33.46
N SER A 18 7.08 -12.33 -34.46
CA SER A 18 6.62 -10.96 -34.22
C SER A 18 5.28 -10.89 -33.48
N GLN A 19 4.40 -11.88 -33.66
CA GLN A 19 3.13 -11.95 -32.92
C GLN A 19 3.33 -12.33 -31.45
N ILE A 20 4.33 -13.14 -31.14
CA ILE A 20 4.65 -13.54 -29.75
C ILE A 20 5.22 -12.35 -28.97
N ALA A 21 6.00 -11.47 -29.62
CA ALA A 21 6.56 -10.28 -28.99
C ALA A 21 5.51 -9.24 -28.57
N MET A 22 4.35 -9.20 -29.24
CA MET A 22 3.25 -8.28 -28.88
C MET A 22 2.35 -8.80 -27.75
N ALA A 23 2.49 -10.08 -27.35
CA ALA A 23 1.64 -10.70 -26.35
C ALA A 23 2.16 -10.60 -24.91
N VAL A 24 3.37 -10.05 -24.70
CA VAL A 24 3.91 -9.78 -23.36
C VAL A 24 3.34 -8.45 -22.86
N ASN A 25 2.03 -8.44 -22.60
CA ASN A 25 1.36 -7.37 -21.85
C ASN A 25 1.80 -7.49 -20.38
N VAL A 26 2.86 -6.78 -20.00
CA VAL A 26 3.29 -6.71 -18.61
C VAL A 26 2.32 -5.78 -17.87
N ASP A 27 1.44 -6.37 -17.06
CA ASP A 27 0.66 -5.62 -16.08
C ASP A 27 1.62 -4.87 -15.14
N LYS A 28 1.64 -3.54 -15.21
CA LYS A 28 2.49 -2.71 -14.35
C LYS A 28 1.82 -2.53 -13.00
N THR A 29 2.55 -2.83 -11.92
CA THR A 29 2.10 -2.53 -10.56
C THR A 29 2.86 -1.31 -10.03
N VAL A 30 2.14 -0.35 -9.47
CA VAL A 30 2.69 0.88 -8.87
C VAL A 30 2.30 0.91 -7.40
N LYS A 31 3.28 1.08 -6.51
CA LYS A 31 3.08 1.29 -5.07
C LYS A 31 3.21 2.77 -4.75
N GLY A 32 2.37 3.29 -3.86
CA GLY A 32 2.45 4.69 -3.43
C GLY A 32 1.46 5.02 -2.33
N LYS A 33 1.23 6.31 -2.11
CA LYS A 33 0.27 6.86 -1.14
C LYS A 33 -0.77 7.71 -1.87
N ILE A 34 -2.06 7.48 -1.60
CA ILE A 34 -3.13 8.32 -2.18
C ILE A 34 -3.18 9.63 -1.40
N VAL A 35 -2.78 10.72 -2.06
CA VAL A 35 -2.67 12.05 -1.43
C VAL A 35 -3.88 12.94 -1.69
N ALA A 36 -4.67 12.66 -2.74
CA ALA A 36 -5.91 13.36 -3.01
C ALA A 36 -6.87 12.47 -3.82
N VAL A 37 -8.17 12.70 -3.66
CA VAL A 37 -9.22 12.02 -4.43
C VAL A 37 -10.28 13.04 -4.84
N ASN A 38 -10.56 13.10 -6.14
CA ASN A 38 -11.71 13.81 -6.70
C ASN A 38 -12.69 12.80 -7.29
N SER A 39 -13.72 12.43 -6.51
CA SER A 39 -14.72 11.47 -6.95
C SER A 39 -15.62 11.98 -8.07
N GLN A 40 -15.81 13.30 -8.18
CA GLN A 40 -16.67 13.88 -9.23
C GLN A 40 -16.00 13.74 -10.60
N GLN A 41 -14.69 13.88 -10.65
CA GLN A 41 -13.89 13.72 -11.87
C GLN A 41 -13.40 12.28 -12.06
N SER A 42 -13.67 11.36 -11.11
CA SER A 42 -13.14 10.00 -11.09
C SER A 42 -11.60 9.95 -11.14
N ILE A 43 -10.95 10.85 -10.41
CA ILE A 43 -9.49 11.02 -10.39
C ILE A 43 -8.96 10.83 -8.97
N PHE A 44 -7.74 10.31 -8.84
CA PHE A 44 -6.95 10.42 -7.62
C PHE A 44 -5.50 10.78 -7.93
N LEU A 45 -4.81 11.34 -6.93
CA LEU A 45 -3.38 11.62 -6.96
C LEU A 45 -2.65 10.59 -6.11
N LEU A 46 -1.59 10.02 -6.67
CA LEU A 46 -0.70 9.09 -6.00
C LEU A 46 0.69 9.71 -5.88
N GLU A 47 1.25 9.67 -4.68
CA GLU A 47 2.66 9.98 -4.45
C GLU A 47 3.47 8.68 -4.34
N ASN A 48 4.57 8.60 -5.07
CA ASN A 48 5.56 7.52 -4.98
C ASN A 48 6.99 8.10 -5.09
N GLU A 49 8.00 7.24 -5.25
CA GLU A 49 9.41 7.66 -5.38
C GLU A 49 9.68 8.53 -6.61
N GLU A 50 8.84 8.45 -7.65
CA GLU A 50 8.95 9.25 -8.87
C GLU A 50 8.22 10.61 -8.74
N GLY A 51 7.51 10.84 -7.62
CA GLY A 51 6.76 12.06 -7.33
C GLY A 51 5.25 11.86 -7.32
N VAL A 52 4.50 12.93 -7.59
CA VAL A 52 3.02 12.91 -7.58
C VAL A 52 2.49 12.72 -9.00
N SER A 53 1.72 11.67 -9.21
CA SER A 53 1.08 11.32 -10.48
C SER A 53 -0.44 11.28 -10.36
N GLN A 54 -1.12 11.75 -11.39
CA GLN A 54 -2.58 11.72 -11.50
C GLN A 54 -3.04 10.45 -12.22
N TYR A 55 -4.09 9.82 -11.68
CA TYR A 55 -4.70 8.63 -12.26
C TYR A 55 -6.20 8.79 -12.42
N GLN A 56 -6.69 8.42 -13.61
CA GLN A 56 -8.11 8.36 -13.94
C GLN A 56 -8.66 6.96 -13.66
N ILE A 57 -9.81 6.89 -13.01
CA ILE A 57 -10.55 5.65 -12.74
C ILE A 57 -11.57 5.44 -13.85
N GLY A 58 -11.57 4.23 -14.43
CA GLY A 58 -12.57 3.78 -15.38
C GLY A 58 -13.73 3.05 -14.68
N LEU A 59 -14.80 2.77 -15.44
CA LEU A 59 -15.99 2.07 -14.92
C LEU A 59 -15.65 0.63 -14.45
N ASP A 60 -14.72 -0.02 -15.13
CA ASP A 60 -14.33 -1.42 -14.85
C ASP A 60 -13.22 -1.54 -13.80
N THR A 61 -12.77 -0.42 -13.23
CA THR A 61 -11.69 -0.42 -12.25
C THR A 61 -12.16 -1.03 -10.93
N LYS A 62 -11.44 -2.04 -10.45
CA LYS A 62 -11.73 -2.66 -9.15
C LYS A 62 -11.09 -1.87 -8.01
N LEU A 63 -11.90 -1.24 -7.19
CA LEU A 63 -11.47 -0.49 -6.01
C LEU A 63 -11.69 -1.32 -4.75
N LEU A 64 -10.61 -1.71 -4.08
CA LEU A 64 -10.66 -2.54 -2.89
C LEU A 64 -10.06 -1.80 -1.69
N ARG A 65 -10.76 -1.82 -0.55
CA ARG A 65 -10.24 -1.42 0.75
C ARG A 65 -10.39 -2.57 1.73
N ASN A 66 -9.29 -3.02 2.34
CA ASN A 66 -9.27 -4.17 3.25
C ASN A 66 -9.95 -5.41 2.62
N GLY A 67 -9.66 -5.66 1.33
CA GLY A 67 -10.24 -6.76 0.54
C GLY A 67 -11.70 -6.58 0.10
N ARG A 68 -12.40 -5.51 0.51
CA ARG A 68 -13.81 -5.27 0.17
C ARG A 68 -13.95 -4.23 -0.95
N SER A 69 -14.92 -4.44 -1.84
CA SER A 69 -15.23 -3.46 -2.90
C SER A 69 -15.75 -2.16 -2.28
N VAL A 70 -15.19 -1.03 -2.72
CA VAL A 70 -15.56 0.30 -2.23
C VAL A 70 -15.72 1.29 -3.37
N SER A 71 -16.30 2.45 -3.09
CA SER A 71 -16.29 3.58 -4.02
C SER A 71 -14.97 4.35 -3.94
N LEU A 72 -14.66 5.14 -4.97
CA LEU A 72 -13.47 6.00 -5.00
C LEU A 72 -13.40 6.94 -3.79
N ASN A 73 -14.56 7.41 -3.30
CA ASN A 73 -14.65 8.24 -2.10
C ASN A 73 -14.05 7.59 -0.85
N ALA A 74 -14.06 6.27 -0.73
CA ALA A 74 -13.53 5.56 0.42
C ALA A 74 -11.99 5.54 0.46
N LEU A 75 -11.34 5.94 -0.64
CA LEU A 75 -9.87 5.98 -0.78
C LEU A 75 -9.28 7.34 -0.41
N ARG A 76 -10.10 8.29 0.06
CA ARG A 76 -9.65 9.62 0.47
C ARG A 76 -8.55 9.52 1.54
N PRO A 77 -7.61 10.48 1.57
CA PRO A 77 -6.73 10.66 2.72
C PRO A 77 -7.51 10.69 4.02
N ILE A 78 -6.88 10.21 5.08
CA ILE A 78 -7.52 10.03 6.39
C ILE A 78 -7.51 11.35 7.13
N THR A 79 -6.37 12.03 7.06
CA THR A 79 -6.20 13.41 7.48
C THR A 79 -5.42 14.16 6.38
N ALA A 80 -5.21 15.47 6.55
CA ALA A 80 -4.36 16.24 5.65
C ALA A 80 -2.89 15.80 5.65
N GLN A 81 -2.48 15.00 6.64
CA GLN A 81 -1.10 14.54 6.86
C GLN A 81 -0.99 13.01 6.84
N ASP A 82 -2.11 12.28 6.86
CA ASP A 82 -2.17 10.82 6.86
C ASP A 82 -2.79 10.29 5.58
N PHE A 83 -1.92 9.76 4.72
CA PHE A 83 -2.27 9.20 3.42
C PHE A 83 -2.40 7.68 3.47
N GLN A 84 -3.27 7.11 2.62
CA GLN A 84 -3.45 5.67 2.53
C GLN A 84 -2.44 5.07 1.55
N SER A 85 -1.68 4.07 2.00
CA SER A 85 -0.86 3.27 1.08
C SER A 85 -1.74 2.50 0.09
N ALA A 86 -1.32 2.49 -1.16
CA ALA A 86 -2.05 1.88 -2.25
C ALA A 86 -1.14 1.05 -3.17
N LEU A 87 -1.71 -0.04 -3.67
CA LEU A 87 -1.18 -0.82 -4.79
C LEU A 87 -2.11 -0.65 -5.99
N ILE A 88 -1.57 -0.12 -7.06
CA ILE A 88 -2.29 0.17 -8.29
C ILE A 88 -1.80 -0.78 -9.37
N LYS A 89 -2.73 -1.44 -10.05
CA LYS A 89 -2.44 -2.21 -11.25
C LYS A 89 -2.90 -1.43 -12.47
N LEU A 90 -1.99 -1.32 -13.43
CA LEU A 90 -2.22 -0.71 -14.73
C LEU A 90 -2.21 -1.81 -15.80
N ASN A 91 -3.07 -1.68 -16.80
CA ASN A 91 -2.96 -2.50 -18.01
C ASN A 91 -1.85 -1.98 -18.93
N SER A 92 -1.66 -2.63 -20.08
CA SER A 92 -0.64 -2.25 -21.06
C SER A 92 -0.86 -0.89 -21.71
N GLN A 93 -2.09 -0.36 -21.68
CA GLN A 93 -2.42 1.00 -22.11
C GLN A 93 -2.18 2.06 -21.02
N GLY A 94 -1.75 1.65 -19.82
CA GLY A 94 -1.54 2.54 -18.68
C GLY A 94 -2.82 2.92 -17.92
N ASN A 95 -3.95 2.29 -18.23
CA ASN A 95 -5.22 2.53 -17.54
C ASN A 95 -5.28 1.74 -16.22
N VAL A 96 -5.88 2.34 -15.20
CA VAL A 96 -6.04 1.71 -13.89
C VAL A 96 -7.07 0.59 -13.94
N THR A 97 -6.63 -0.65 -13.70
CA THR A 97 -7.52 -1.82 -13.64
C THR A 97 -7.90 -2.19 -12.21
N LYS A 98 -7.03 -1.91 -11.24
CA LYS A 98 -7.26 -2.22 -9.83
C LYS A 98 -6.54 -1.24 -8.92
N VAL A 99 -7.21 -0.84 -7.84
CA VAL A 99 -6.62 -0.12 -6.71
C VAL A 99 -6.90 -0.93 -5.46
N VAL A 100 -5.86 -1.23 -4.69
CA VAL A 100 -5.97 -1.89 -3.39
C VAL A 100 -5.39 -0.96 -2.34
N THR A 101 -6.19 -0.61 -1.35
CA THR A 101 -5.72 0.03 -0.13
C THR A 101 -6.00 -0.88 1.06
N GLU A 102 -5.12 -0.81 2.04
CA GLU A 102 -5.35 -1.45 3.32
C GLU A 102 -5.05 -0.43 4.40
N TYR A 103 -6.02 -0.27 5.29
CA TYR A 103 -5.94 0.63 6.41
C TYR A 103 -6.83 0.12 7.53
N GLU A 104 -6.21 -0.31 8.61
CA GLU A 104 -6.88 -0.77 9.83
C GLU A 104 -6.30 -0.05 11.04
N VAL A 105 -7.19 0.43 11.92
CA VAL A 105 -6.79 1.07 13.18
C VAL A 105 -7.19 0.14 14.31
N LEU A 106 -6.22 -0.26 15.11
CA LEU A 106 -6.42 -1.16 16.24
C LEU A 106 -6.01 -0.45 17.53
N PRO A 107 -6.87 -0.42 18.57
CA PRO A 107 -6.48 0.10 19.87
C PRO A 107 -5.51 -0.87 20.54
N ILE A 108 -4.48 -0.34 21.22
CA ILE A 108 -3.39 -1.15 21.77
C ILE A 108 -2.93 -0.67 23.15
N GLU A 109 -2.23 -1.56 23.84
CA GLU A 109 -1.42 -1.27 25.02
C GLU A 109 -0.03 -1.90 24.85
N ILE A 110 1.01 -1.13 25.20
CA ILE A 110 2.39 -1.62 25.21
C ILE A 110 2.59 -2.43 26.49
N ILE A 111 2.95 -3.70 26.35
CA ILE A 111 3.19 -4.60 27.48
C ILE A 111 4.67 -4.88 27.73
N GLU A 112 5.52 -4.64 26.73
CA GLU A 112 6.96 -4.85 26.82
C GLU A 112 7.69 -3.91 25.84
N VAL A 113 8.80 -3.32 26.29
CA VAL A 113 9.72 -2.51 25.48
C VAL A 113 11.13 -3.04 25.71
N ASN A 114 11.80 -3.45 24.63
CA ASN A 114 13.21 -3.83 24.63
C ASN A 114 13.97 -2.82 23.75
N GLU A 115 14.66 -1.88 24.38
CA GLU A 115 15.43 -0.85 23.68
C GLU A 115 16.68 -1.39 22.97
N GLU A 116 17.30 -2.47 23.49
CA GLU A 116 18.52 -3.04 22.91
C GLU A 116 18.25 -3.69 21.55
N GLU A 117 17.08 -4.33 21.43
CA GLU A 117 16.67 -5.04 20.20
C GLU A 117 15.64 -4.25 19.37
N SER A 118 15.29 -3.02 19.77
CA SER A 118 14.16 -2.27 19.22
C SER A 118 12.85 -3.08 19.21
N GLY A 119 12.70 -3.98 20.19
CA GLY A 119 11.59 -4.92 20.29
C GLY A 119 10.41 -4.32 21.06
N LEU A 120 9.22 -4.42 20.51
CA LEU A 120 7.99 -3.97 21.15
C LEU A 120 6.98 -5.11 21.19
N LYS A 121 6.40 -5.36 22.36
CA LYS A 121 5.27 -6.27 22.50
C LYS A 121 4.02 -5.48 22.85
N ILE A 122 2.99 -5.65 22.04
CA ILE A 122 1.72 -4.94 22.22
C ILE A 122 0.55 -5.91 22.29
N GLN A 123 -0.40 -5.56 23.15
CA GLN A 123 -1.71 -6.19 23.23
C GLN A 123 -2.70 -5.35 22.43
N VAL A 124 -3.41 -5.96 21.49
CA VAL A 124 -4.54 -5.30 20.83
C VAL A 124 -5.73 -5.33 21.77
N LEU A 125 -6.16 -4.15 22.22
CA LEU A 125 -7.27 -3.97 23.15
C LEU A 125 -8.57 -4.50 22.54
N ASN A 126 -9.44 -5.06 23.37
CA ASN A 126 -10.68 -5.75 22.98
C ASN A 126 -10.45 -7.03 22.14
N SER A 127 -9.22 -7.55 22.13
CA SER A 127 -8.90 -8.84 21.53
C SER A 127 -7.85 -9.57 22.38
N ASN A 128 -7.71 -10.87 22.18
CA ASN A 128 -6.63 -11.66 22.79
C ASN A 128 -5.37 -11.69 21.91
N ARG A 129 -5.25 -10.76 20.95
CA ARG A 129 -4.15 -10.74 19.98
C ARG A 129 -2.96 -10.00 20.56
N LEU A 130 -1.83 -10.71 20.66
CA LEU A 130 -0.52 -10.16 20.94
C LEU A 130 0.25 -9.97 19.63
N LEU A 131 1.00 -8.88 19.54
CA LEU A 131 1.88 -8.59 18.42
C LEU A 131 3.29 -8.34 18.96
N ASN A 132 4.25 -9.08 18.41
CA ASN A 132 5.67 -8.80 18.59
C ASN A 132 6.12 -8.00 17.37
N ILE A 133 6.72 -6.84 17.61
CA ILE A 133 7.11 -5.89 16.59
C ILE A 133 8.59 -5.64 16.78
N ASN A 134 9.36 -5.79 15.72
CA ASN A 134 10.69 -5.21 15.66
C ASN A 134 10.53 -3.82 15.05
N PHE A 135 10.85 -2.78 15.81
CA PHE A 135 10.70 -1.41 15.37
C PHE A 135 11.76 -1.10 14.32
N ALA A 136 11.30 -0.69 13.14
CA ALA A 136 12.12 -0.22 12.05
C ALA A 136 11.86 1.28 11.81
N ASP A 137 12.84 1.99 11.25
CA ASP A 137 12.78 3.44 10.98
C ASP A 137 11.59 3.87 10.09
N GLU A 138 10.97 2.91 9.40
CA GLU A 138 9.80 3.12 8.55
C GLU A 138 8.49 3.27 9.33
N ILE A 139 8.46 2.94 10.63
CA ILE A 139 7.27 3.05 11.48
C ILE A 139 7.21 4.47 12.08
N ASP A 140 6.16 5.22 11.71
CA ASP A 140 5.93 6.54 12.28
C ASP A 140 5.45 6.41 13.73
N LEU A 141 6.24 6.92 14.67
CA LEU A 141 5.96 6.85 16.09
C LEU A 141 5.52 8.22 16.62
N MET A 142 4.32 8.26 17.17
CA MET A 142 3.72 9.49 17.68
C MET A 142 3.34 9.35 19.15
N ARG A 143 3.72 10.32 19.98
CA ARG A 143 3.22 10.50 21.35
C ARG A 143 2.58 11.86 21.46
N ASN A 144 1.33 11.93 21.91
CA ASN A 144 0.59 13.19 22.06
C ASN A 144 0.59 14.08 20.79
N SER A 145 0.53 13.43 19.62
CA SER A 145 0.56 14.06 18.28
C SER A 145 1.90 14.71 17.90
N GLN A 146 2.98 14.41 18.61
CA GLN A 146 4.35 14.74 18.22
C GLN A 146 5.07 13.47 17.80
N GLN A 147 5.91 13.57 16.78
CA GLN A 147 6.79 12.48 16.39
C GLN A 147 7.87 12.30 17.48
N VAL A 148 8.10 11.06 17.88
CA VAL A 148 9.02 10.72 18.98
C VAL A 148 9.89 9.52 18.59
N GLY A 149 11.02 9.36 19.30
CA GLY A 149 11.88 8.19 19.14
C GLY A 149 11.38 6.97 19.93
N PHE A 150 11.90 5.79 19.60
CA PHE A 150 11.54 4.53 20.25
C PHE A 150 11.74 4.56 21.78
N SER A 151 12.82 5.20 22.27
CA SER A 151 13.13 5.37 23.69
C SER A 151 12.10 6.18 24.49
N SER A 152 11.12 6.79 23.81
CA SER A 152 10.03 7.48 24.48
C SER A 152 8.86 6.56 24.85
N LEU A 153 8.88 5.29 24.45
CA LEU A 153 7.82 4.34 24.72
C LEU A 153 7.97 3.69 26.08
N GLN A 154 6.85 3.48 26.75
CA GLN A 154 6.81 2.90 28.08
C GLN A 154 5.79 1.78 28.15
N VAL A 155 6.05 0.80 29.01
CA VAL A 155 5.07 -0.22 29.37
C VAL A 155 3.85 0.45 30.00
N GLY A 156 2.66 0.06 29.57
CA GLY A 156 1.38 0.66 29.96
C GLY A 156 0.92 1.81 29.07
N ASP A 157 1.76 2.30 28.14
CA ASP A 157 1.31 3.30 27.17
C ASP A 157 0.17 2.71 26.31
N GLN A 158 -0.94 3.43 26.25
CA GLN A 158 -2.12 3.06 25.47
C GLN A 158 -2.24 3.92 24.22
N GLY A 159 -2.77 3.34 23.15
CA GLY A 159 -2.75 4.01 21.87
C GLY A 159 -3.51 3.30 20.77
N LEU A 160 -3.08 3.60 19.55
CA LEU A 160 -3.56 3.02 18.32
C LEU A 160 -2.36 2.56 17.50
N ILE A 161 -2.45 1.38 16.93
CA ILE A 161 -1.62 1.01 15.79
C ILE A 161 -2.43 1.17 14.52
N ILE A 162 -1.72 1.53 13.46
CA ILE A 162 -2.26 1.64 12.13
C ILE A 162 -1.54 0.62 11.26
N LEU A 163 -2.32 -0.28 10.69
CA LEU A 163 -1.87 -1.29 9.74
C LEU A 163 -2.14 -0.78 8.32
N GLY A 164 -1.12 -0.84 7.46
CA GLY A 164 -1.19 -0.56 6.05
C GLY A 164 -1.28 -1.83 5.20
N LEU A 165 -0.69 -1.79 4.01
CA LEU A 165 -0.64 -2.91 3.07
C LEU A 165 0.00 -4.16 3.67
N ASN A 166 -0.60 -5.32 3.40
CA ASN A 166 -0.22 -6.64 3.90
C ASN A 166 -0.14 -6.70 5.43
N ASN A 167 -0.99 -5.96 6.13
CA ASN A 167 -1.00 -5.83 7.59
C ASN A 167 0.32 -5.32 8.19
N GLN A 168 1.15 -4.62 7.41
CA GLN A 168 2.38 -4.00 7.93
C GLN A 168 2.02 -2.83 8.84
N ILE A 169 2.67 -2.73 10.00
CA ILE A 169 2.49 -1.59 10.89
C ILE A 169 3.20 -0.40 10.26
N VAL A 170 2.44 0.67 10.01
CA VAL A 170 2.98 1.90 9.41
C VAL A 170 3.07 3.04 10.39
N LYS A 171 2.25 3.01 11.45
CA LYS A 171 2.21 4.05 12.47
C LYS A 171 1.76 3.50 13.81
N ILE A 172 2.40 3.98 14.87
CA ILE A 172 2.03 3.72 16.26
C ILE A 172 1.80 5.07 16.93
N LYS A 173 0.59 5.30 17.44
CA LYS A 173 0.22 6.53 18.14
C LYS A 173 -0.15 6.21 19.57
N VAL A 174 0.72 6.58 20.50
CA VAL A 174 0.49 6.42 21.94
C VAL A 174 0.06 7.71 22.60
N LYS A 175 -0.67 7.57 23.70
CA LYS A 175 -1.00 8.62 24.64
C LYS A 175 -0.46 8.21 26.00
N HIS A 176 0.16 9.15 26.68
CA HIS A 176 0.48 8.97 28.09
C HIS A 176 -0.68 9.48 28.92
N TYR A 177 -1.29 8.59 29.70
CA TYR A 177 -2.20 8.98 30.76
C TYR A 177 -1.40 8.95 32.06
N GLU A 178 -0.95 10.10 32.55
CA GLU A 178 -0.57 10.21 33.96
C GLU A 178 -1.86 10.02 34.77
N TYR A 179 -1.95 8.93 35.51
CA TYR A 179 -2.98 8.69 36.52
C TYR A 179 -2.42 9.00 37.91
#